data_AF-A0A7X1EJK4-F1
#
_entry.id   AF-A0A7X1EJK4-F1
#
_cell.length_a   1.000
_cell.length_b   1.000
_cell.length_c   1.000
_cell.angle_alpha   90.00
_cell.angle_beta   90.00
_cell.angle_gamma   90.00
#
_symmetry.space_group_name_H-M   'P 1'
#
loop_
_entity.id
_entity.type
_entity.pdbx_description
1 polymer ?
#
loop_
_entity_poly.entity_id
_entity_poly.type
_entity_poly.pdbx_seq_one_letter_code
_entity_poly.pdbx_strand_id
1 'polypeptide(L)'
;RLTPENAGNQVGRAVTRFALVAMAGELATKAGITGWPEGEAFRAAQSCLAAWMADRGHTANQEDKAALEQVRDFMTRNQFSRFADWNDDRNRPVSMMGFRKVDKGDNVTEPVVTFYVLPSGWKEICKGFDSRKVARLCVDAGWLKPGEDGRTQNSIRLPEIGLKRVYQFNTQVLGSAEPE
;
A
#
# COMPACT_ATOMS: atom_id res chain seq x y z
N ARG A 1 0.30 -24.57 -18.92
CA ARG A 1 0.61 -23.12 -18.80
C ARG A 1 0.86 -22.84 -17.32
N LEU A 2 2.02 -22.29 -16.93
CA LEU A 2 2.41 -22.13 -15.50
C LEU A 2 2.07 -20.74 -14.92
N THR A 3 1.48 -19.84 -15.69
CA THR A 3 1.19 -18.46 -15.28
C THR A 3 -0.23 -18.31 -14.71
N PRO A 4 -0.38 -17.80 -13.47
CA PRO A 4 -1.67 -17.31 -12.96
C PRO A 4 -2.09 -16.01 -13.68
N GLU A 5 -3.39 -15.78 -13.84
CA GLU A 5 -3.96 -14.67 -14.62
C GLU A 5 -3.74 -13.26 -14.02
N ASN A 6 -3.22 -13.14 -12.79
CA ASN A 6 -2.99 -11.85 -12.11
C ASN A 6 -1.53 -11.65 -11.62
N ALA A 7 -0.56 -12.25 -12.30
CA ALA A 7 0.84 -12.16 -11.94
C ALA A 7 1.45 -10.80 -12.35
N GLY A 8 1.56 -9.85 -11.41
CA GLY A 8 2.34 -8.63 -11.61
C GLY A 8 3.76 -8.90 -12.15
N ASN A 9 4.41 -7.91 -12.78
CA ASN A 9 5.66 -8.06 -13.56
C ASN A 9 6.81 -8.86 -12.90
N GLN A 10 6.82 -9.01 -11.57
CA GLN A 10 7.80 -9.85 -10.86
C GLN A 10 7.40 -11.34 -10.81
N VAL A 11 6.11 -11.66 -10.63
CA VAL A 11 5.59 -13.03 -10.57
C VAL A 11 5.74 -13.69 -11.94
N GLY A 12 5.44 -12.97 -13.02
CA GLY A 12 5.66 -13.44 -14.38
C GLY A 12 7.12 -13.87 -14.61
N ARG A 13 8.09 -13.07 -14.18
CA ARG A 13 9.52 -13.40 -14.32
C ARG A 13 9.94 -14.64 -13.51
N ALA A 14 9.40 -14.82 -12.31
CA ALA A 14 9.68 -16.00 -11.50
C ALA A 14 9.10 -17.27 -12.17
N VAL A 15 7.84 -17.21 -12.61
CA VAL A 15 7.18 -18.30 -13.34
C VAL A 15 7.98 -18.69 -14.59
N THR A 16 8.46 -17.71 -15.37
CA THR A 16 9.30 -17.99 -16.56
C THR A 16 10.57 -18.75 -16.19
N ARG A 17 11.24 -18.42 -15.08
CA ARG A 17 12.45 -19.13 -14.66
C ARG A 17 12.17 -20.56 -14.24
N PHE A 18 11.10 -20.81 -13.49
CA PHE A 18 10.68 -22.17 -13.15
C PHE A 18 10.33 -22.98 -14.40
N ALA A 19 9.66 -22.36 -15.38
CA ALA A 19 9.36 -23.00 -16.67
C ALA A 19 10.63 -23.35 -17.46
N LEU A 20 11.64 -22.47 -17.45
CA LEU A 20 12.94 -22.75 -18.08
C LEU A 20 13.67 -23.92 -17.41
N VAL A 21 13.66 -23.96 -16.07
CA VAL A 21 14.26 -25.08 -15.31
C VAL A 21 13.54 -26.39 -15.61
N ALA A 22 12.20 -26.38 -15.64
CA ALA A 22 11.39 -27.54 -16.02
C ALA A 22 11.79 -28.05 -17.42
N MET A 23 11.80 -27.17 -18.42
CA MET A 23 12.17 -27.52 -19.79
C MET A 23 13.59 -28.06 -19.91
N ALA A 24 14.56 -27.42 -19.27
CA ALA A 24 15.94 -27.88 -19.27
C ALA A 24 16.09 -29.26 -18.64
N GLY A 25 15.38 -29.51 -17.53
CA GLY A 25 15.36 -30.81 -16.87
C GLY A 25 14.73 -31.90 -17.74
N GLU A 26 13.61 -31.62 -18.42
CA GLU A 26 12.99 -32.58 -19.35
C GLU A 26 13.91 -32.91 -20.54
N LEU A 27 14.62 -31.92 -21.09
CA LEU A 27 15.60 -32.14 -22.15
C LEU A 27 16.80 -32.97 -21.65
N ALA A 28 17.29 -32.71 -20.43
CA ALA A 28 18.36 -33.47 -19.82
C ALA A 28 17.93 -34.91 -19.51
N THR A 29 16.68 -35.14 -19.12
CA THR A 29 16.09 -36.48 -18.97
C THR A 29 16.08 -37.22 -20.30
N LYS A 30 15.61 -36.60 -21.38
CA LYS A 30 15.62 -37.20 -22.72
C LYS A 30 17.02 -37.51 -23.23
N ALA A 31 18.02 -36.73 -22.82
CA ALA A 31 19.42 -36.97 -23.12
C ALA A 31 20.08 -38.03 -22.21
N GLY A 32 19.35 -38.61 -21.25
CA GLY A 32 19.87 -39.63 -20.32
C GLY A 32 20.79 -39.08 -19.21
N ILE A 33 20.80 -37.76 -18.99
CA ILE A 33 21.72 -37.10 -18.06
C ILE A 33 21.21 -37.19 -16.61
N THR A 34 19.91 -36.99 -16.39
CA THR A 34 19.33 -36.89 -15.04
C THR A 34 19.01 -38.24 -14.42
N GLY A 35 18.70 -39.25 -15.24
CA GLY A 35 18.16 -40.54 -14.80
C GLY A 35 16.73 -40.47 -14.24
N TRP A 36 16.02 -39.35 -14.41
CA TRP A 36 14.66 -39.18 -13.90
C TRP A 36 13.60 -39.77 -14.85
N PRO A 37 12.41 -40.14 -14.33
CA PRO A 37 11.25 -40.43 -15.19
C PRO A 37 10.83 -39.21 -16.02
N GLU A 38 10.21 -39.46 -17.18
CA GLU A 38 9.61 -38.39 -17.99
C GLU A 38 8.59 -37.60 -17.16
N GLY A 39 8.62 -36.27 -17.27
CA GLY A 39 7.74 -35.37 -16.53
C GLY A 39 8.13 -35.13 -15.06
N GLU A 40 9.19 -35.76 -14.53
CA GLU A 40 9.63 -35.54 -13.15
C GLU A 40 10.22 -34.14 -12.96
N ALA A 41 11.02 -33.64 -13.91
CA ALA A 41 11.59 -32.30 -13.83
C ALA A 41 10.51 -31.22 -13.84
N PHE A 42 9.49 -31.40 -14.66
CA PHE A 42 8.31 -30.53 -14.69
C PHE A 42 7.56 -30.57 -13.36
N ARG A 43 7.26 -31.76 -12.81
CA ARG A 43 6.56 -31.91 -11.52
C ARG A 43 7.34 -31.27 -10.37
N ALA A 44 8.66 -31.47 -10.31
CA ALA A 44 9.52 -30.87 -9.30
C ALA A 44 9.52 -29.33 -9.38
N ALA A 45 9.69 -28.77 -10.59
CA ALA A 45 9.64 -27.32 -10.80
C ALA A 45 8.27 -26.72 -10.44
N GLN A 46 7.18 -27.44 -10.73
CA GLN A 46 5.82 -27.04 -10.38
C GLN A 46 5.62 -27.01 -8.85
N SER A 47 6.09 -28.02 -8.12
CA SER A 47 6.02 -28.04 -6.65
C SER A 47 6.81 -26.90 -6.02
N CYS A 48 8.02 -26.62 -6.51
CA CYS A 48 8.81 -25.48 -6.04
C CYS A 48 8.13 -24.13 -6.34
N LEU A 49 7.55 -23.97 -7.54
CA LEU A 49 6.79 -22.77 -7.88
C LEU A 49 5.58 -22.58 -6.96
N ALA A 50 4.83 -23.66 -6.68
CA ALA A 50 3.68 -23.60 -5.79
C ALA A 50 4.08 -23.19 -4.36
N ALA A 51 5.13 -23.79 -3.81
CA ALA A 51 5.67 -23.43 -2.50
C ALA A 51 6.13 -21.96 -2.45
N TRP A 52 6.84 -21.51 -3.48
CA TRP A 52 7.29 -20.12 -3.59
C TRP A 52 6.12 -19.12 -3.69
N MET A 53 5.06 -19.46 -4.44
CA MET A 53 3.86 -18.61 -4.54
C MET A 53 3.14 -18.51 -3.19
N ALA A 54 3.03 -19.62 -2.46
CA ALA A 54 2.41 -19.64 -1.13
C ALA A 54 3.17 -18.72 -0.16
N ASP A 55 4.49 -18.89 -0.04
CA ASP A 55 5.34 -18.08 0.85
C ASP A 55 5.31 -16.59 0.51
N ARG A 56 5.39 -16.25 -0.78
CA ARG A 56 5.34 -14.87 -1.25
C ARG A 56 3.98 -14.21 -0.98
N GLY A 57 2.87 -14.93 -1.16
CA GLY A 57 1.53 -14.41 -0.88
C GLY A 57 1.36 -14.02 0.59
N HIS A 58 1.90 -14.84 1.50
CA HIS A 58 1.90 -14.52 2.93
C HIS A 58 2.77 -13.30 3.24
N THR A 59 3.98 -13.24 2.66
CA THR A 59 4.92 -12.13 2.89
C THR A 59 4.36 -10.80 2.35
N ALA A 60 3.77 -10.79 1.16
CA ALA A 60 3.18 -9.59 0.57
C ALA A 60 2.03 -9.04 1.42
N ASN A 61 1.15 -9.93 1.91
CA ASN A 61 0.06 -9.53 2.80
C ASN A 61 0.56 -8.97 4.13
N GLN A 62 1.63 -9.54 4.69
CA GLN A 62 2.25 -9.02 5.91
C GLN A 62 2.89 -7.65 5.70
N GLU A 63 3.58 -7.44 4.58
CA GLU A 63 4.18 -6.15 4.23
C GLU A 63 3.10 -5.07 4.06
N ASP A 64 1.99 -5.39 3.38
CA ASP A 64 0.87 -4.46 3.16
C ASP A 64 0.19 -4.10 4.49
N LYS A 65 -0.02 -5.09 5.36
CA LYS A 65 -0.56 -4.88 6.70
C LYS A 65 0.36 -4.00 7.56
N ALA A 66 1.66 -4.28 7.57
CA ALA A 66 2.64 -3.49 8.30
C ALA A 66 2.71 -2.04 7.81
N ALA A 67 2.60 -1.82 6.49
CA ALA A 67 2.56 -0.48 5.93
C ALA A 67 1.32 0.30 6.37
N LEU A 68 0.14 -0.33 6.34
CA LEU A 68 -1.11 0.28 6.80
C LEU A 68 -1.09 0.59 8.31
N GLU A 69 -0.56 -0.33 9.12
CA GLU A 69 -0.36 -0.12 10.56
C GLU A 69 0.56 1.08 10.80
N GLN A 70 1.70 1.18 10.10
CA GLN A 70 2.59 2.33 10.22
C GLN A 70 1.90 3.66 9.90
N VAL A 71 1.07 3.71 8.85
CA VAL A 71 0.31 4.92 8.48
C VAL A 71 -0.63 5.31 9.63
N ARG A 72 -1.46 4.37 10.10
CA ARG A 72 -2.42 4.62 11.19
C ARG A 72 -1.70 5.10 12.45
N ASP A 73 -0.69 4.37 12.86
CA ASP A 73 0.10 4.69 14.03
C ASP A 73 0.72 6.08 13.97
N PHE A 74 1.29 6.43 12.81
CA PHE A 74 1.88 7.73 12.61
C PHE A 74 0.82 8.82 12.72
N MET A 75 -0.32 8.65 12.03
CA MET A 75 -1.41 9.63 12.04
C MET A 75 -1.95 9.83 13.46
N THR A 76 -2.22 8.75 14.19
CA THR A 76 -2.73 8.78 15.57
C THR A 76 -1.78 9.48 16.54
N ARG A 77 -0.48 9.15 16.47
CA ARG A 77 0.55 9.75 17.35
C ARG A 77 0.80 11.24 17.08
N ASN A 78 0.58 11.69 15.84
CA ASN A 78 0.96 13.04 15.40
C ASN A 78 -0.23 13.98 15.13
N GLN A 79 -1.48 13.50 15.28
CA GLN A 79 -2.69 14.24 14.86
C GLN A 79 -2.84 15.64 15.49
N PHE A 80 -2.29 15.86 16.69
CA PHE A 80 -2.37 17.15 17.40
C PHE A 80 -1.06 17.94 17.42
N SER A 81 0.04 17.34 16.98
CA SER A 81 1.39 17.92 17.14
C SER A 81 2.08 18.29 15.83
N ARG A 82 1.63 17.76 14.68
CA ARG A 82 2.26 17.99 13.37
C ARG A 82 1.31 18.50 12.28
N PHE A 83 0.06 18.74 12.62
CA PHE A 83 -0.92 19.32 11.72
C PHE A 83 -1.33 20.70 12.21
N ALA A 84 -1.22 21.72 11.34
CA ALA A 84 -1.83 23.00 11.63
C ALA A 84 -3.35 22.87 11.62
N ASP A 85 -4.02 23.64 12.47
CA ASP A 85 -5.46 23.72 12.42
C ASP A 85 -5.91 24.45 11.15
N TRP A 86 -6.98 23.96 10.53
CA TRP A 86 -7.52 24.54 9.30
C TRP A 86 -8.16 25.93 9.52
N ASN A 87 -8.76 26.16 10.69
CA ASN A 87 -9.53 27.36 11.01
C ASN A 87 -8.84 28.28 12.02
N ASP A 88 -7.94 27.76 12.85
CA ASP A 88 -7.20 28.55 13.85
C ASP A 88 -5.79 28.88 13.35
N ASP A 89 -5.50 30.18 13.21
CA ASP A 89 -4.21 30.67 12.74
C ASP A 89 -3.07 30.62 13.78
N ARG A 90 -3.42 30.41 15.05
CA ARG A 90 -2.48 30.35 16.17
C ARG A 90 -1.83 28.98 16.31
N ASN A 91 -2.47 27.93 15.80
CA ASN A 91 -1.94 26.57 15.84
C ASN A 91 -1.00 26.32 14.65
N ARG A 92 0.30 26.55 14.85
CA ARG A 92 1.34 26.37 13.82
C ARG A 92 2.47 25.47 14.32
N PRO A 93 2.37 24.14 14.11
CA PRO A 93 3.43 23.22 14.48
C PRO A 93 4.77 23.55 13.82
N VAL A 94 5.86 23.48 14.59
CA VAL A 94 7.22 23.73 14.06
C VAL A 94 7.61 22.70 13.00
N SER A 95 7.28 21.43 13.22
CA SER A 95 7.51 20.34 12.26
C SER A 95 6.21 19.93 11.55
N MET A 96 5.54 20.92 10.95
CA MET A 96 4.27 20.73 10.27
C MET A 96 4.41 19.80 9.06
N MET A 97 3.45 18.91 8.90
CA MET A 97 3.36 18.01 7.75
C MET A 97 2.04 18.10 6.99
N GLY A 98 1.15 19.00 7.40
CA GLY A 98 -0.15 19.16 6.78
C GLY A 98 -1.11 19.98 7.63
N PHE A 99 -2.37 19.92 7.24
CA PHE A 99 -3.48 20.57 7.94
C PHE A 99 -4.46 19.53 8.46
N ARG A 100 -5.09 19.84 9.59
CA ARG A 100 -6.20 19.09 10.17
C ARG A 100 -7.41 19.99 10.19
N LYS A 101 -8.47 19.55 9.51
CA LYS A 101 -9.77 20.21 9.49
C LYS A 101 -10.75 19.39 10.32
N VAL A 102 -11.42 20.06 11.25
CA VAL A 102 -12.54 19.47 11.98
C VAL A 102 -13.80 20.18 11.50
N ASP A 103 -14.64 19.43 10.82
CA ASP A 103 -16.02 19.83 10.60
C ASP A 103 -16.79 19.38 11.85
N LYS A 104 -17.09 20.36 12.71
CA LYS A 104 -17.82 20.11 13.96
C LYS A 104 -19.18 19.55 13.60
N GLY A 105 -19.50 18.39 14.17
CA GLY A 105 -20.85 17.86 14.15
C GLY A 105 -21.81 18.71 14.98
N ASP A 106 -23.07 18.33 14.96
CA ASP A 106 -24.13 18.90 15.80
C ASP A 106 -24.69 17.83 16.76
N ASN A 107 -25.86 18.06 17.36
CA ASN A 107 -26.47 17.08 18.27
C ASN A 107 -26.92 15.78 17.56
N VAL A 108 -26.81 15.70 16.24
CA VAL A 108 -27.27 14.57 15.41
C VAL A 108 -26.13 13.94 14.63
N THR A 109 -25.06 14.68 14.37
CA THR A 109 -23.94 14.26 13.50
C THR A 109 -22.63 14.22 14.27
N GLU A 110 -21.87 13.14 14.09
CA GLU A 110 -20.52 13.03 14.64
C GLU A 110 -19.55 14.00 13.96
N PRO A 111 -18.54 14.53 14.67
CA PRO A 111 -17.53 15.40 14.07
C PRO A 111 -16.68 14.64 13.05
N VAL A 112 -16.46 15.26 11.90
CA VAL A 112 -15.64 14.69 10.82
C VAL A 112 -14.28 15.35 10.83
N VAL A 113 -13.23 14.52 10.87
CA VAL A 113 -11.84 14.96 10.82
C VAL A 113 -11.28 14.64 9.46
N THR A 114 -10.73 15.66 8.80
CA THR A 114 -10.00 15.51 7.54
C THR A 114 -8.56 15.94 7.72
N PHE A 115 -7.62 15.10 7.30
CA PHE A 115 -6.20 15.44 7.26
C PHE A 115 -5.76 15.70 5.83
N TYR A 116 -4.95 16.74 5.65
CA TYR A 116 -4.34 17.13 4.38
C TYR A 116 -2.84 17.03 4.52
N VAL A 117 -2.29 15.86 4.18
CA VAL A 117 -0.86 15.55 4.33
C VAL A 117 -0.10 16.05 3.11
N LEU A 118 0.94 16.87 3.35
CA LEU A 118 1.84 17.36 2.31
C LEU A 118 2.78 16.24 1.81
N PRO A 119 3.32 16.33 0.57
CA PRO A 119 4.20 15.30 0.02
C PRO A 119 5.45 15.01 0.86
N SER A 120 6.00 16.02 1.54
CA SER A 120 7.13 15.86 2.48
C SER A 120 6.74 14.99 3.68
N GLY A 121 5.57 15.26 4.27
CA GLY A 121 5.02 14.47 5.36
C GLY A 121 4.73 13.03 4.95
N TRP A 122 4.16 12.85 3.76
CA TRP A 122 3.89 11.52 3.22
C TRP A 122 5.16 10.69 3.04
N LYS A 123 6.24 11.31 2.55
CA LYS A 123 7.54 10.64 2.44
C LYS A 123 8.07 10.15 3.79
N GLU A 124 7.82 10.91 4.85
CA GLU A 124 8.20 10.52 6.22
C GLU A 124 7.32 9.36 6.72
N ILE A 125 6.00 9.46 6.55
CA ILE A 125 5.04 8.41 6.94
C ILE A 125 5.37 7.09 6.24
N CYS A 126 5.75 7.11 4.96
CA CYS A 126 6.05 5.92 4.18
C CYS A 126 7.52 5.46 4.26
N LYS A 127 8.33 5.98 5.19
CA LYS A 127 9.73 5.57 5.30
C LYS A 127 9.82 4.04 5.43
N GLY A 128 10.64 3.42 4.58
CA GLY A 128 10.80 1.96 4.51
C GLY A 128 9.85 1.24 3.55
N PHE A 129 8.86 1.93 2.98
CA PHE A 129 7.88 1.35 2.05
C PHE A 129 7.81 2.14 0.73
N ASP A 130 7.26 1.52 -0.31
CA ASP A 130 6.93 2.24 -1.56
C ASP A 130 5.75 3.18 -1.34
N SER A 131 6.00 4.49 -1.35
CA SER A 131 4.99 5.51 -1.04
C SER A 131 3.80 5.54 -2.01
N ARG A 132 3.95 5.03 -3.25
CA ARG A 132 2.83 4.93 -4.20
C ARG A 132 1.98 3.71 -3.88
N LYS A 133 2.61 2.58 -3.58
CA LYS A 133 1.94 1.35 -3.14
C LYS A 133 1.13 1.60 -1.87
N VAL A 134 1.74 2.20 -0.85
CA VAL A 134 1.07 2.52 0.42
C VAL A 134 -0.11 3.48 0.20
N ALA A 135 0.04 4.48 -0.68
CA ALA A 135 -1.06 5.40 -0.97
C ALA A 135 -2.24 4.69 -1.63
N ARG A 136 -1.98 3.70 -2.50
CA ARG A 136 -3.02 2.86 -3.09
C ARG A 136 -3.68 1.97 -2.03
N LEU A 137 -2.91 1.32 -1.17
CA LEU A 137 -3.45 0.54 -0.04
C LEU A 137 -4.36 1.38 0.85
N CYS A 138 -4.00 2.64 1.11
CA CYS A 138 -4.84 3.55 1.89
C CYS A 138 -6.13 3.96 1.15
N VAL A 139 -6.12 4.03 -0.18
CA VAL A 139 -7.35 4.20 -0.98
C VAL A 139 -8.23 2.97 -0.87
N ASP A 140 -7.64 1.79 -1.05
CA ASP A 140 -8.36 0.51 -1.03
C ASP A 140 -8.94 0.24 0.37
N ALA A 141 -8.26 0.69 1.43
CA ALA A 141 -8.74 0.64 2.81
C ALA A 141 -9.78 1.73 3.17
N GLY A 142 -10.12 2.63 2.23
CA GLY A 142 -11.08 3.71 2.43
C GLY A 142 -10.57 4.90 3.26
N TRP A 143 -9.30 4.92 3.65
CA TRP A 143 -8.74 5.98 4.50
C TRP A 143 -8.38 7.23 3.72
N LEU A 144 -7.93 7.04 2.47
CA LEU A 144 -7.44 8.09 1.59
C LEU A 144 -8.44 8.34 0.45
N LYS A 145 -8.84 9.60 0.27
CA LYS A 145 -9.72 10.01 -0.82
C LYS A 145 -8.95 10.12 -2.14
N PRO A 146 -9.20 9.27 -3.14
CA PRO A 146 -8.61 9.44 -4.47
C PRO A 146 -9.19 10.68 -5.16
N GLY A 147 -8.42 11.25 -6.08
CA GLY A 147 -8.89 12.32 -6.97
C GLY A 147 -9.76 11.79 -8.09
N GLU A 148 -10.47 12.72 -8.75
CA GLU A 148 -11.32 12.41 -9.91
C GLU A 148 -10.53 11.77 -11.07
N ASP A 149 -9.23 12.06 -11.16
CA ASP A 149 -8.30 11.48 -12.14
C ASP A 149 -7.73 10.11 -11.71
N GLY A 150 -8.23 9.53 -10.61
CA GLY A 150 -7.76 8.25 -10.07
C GLY A 150 -6.38 8.32 -9.40
N ARG A 151 -5.79 9.51 -9.28
CA ARG A 151 -4.53 9.73 -8.56
C ARG A 151 -4.78 9.79 -7.06
N THR A 152 -3.76 9.44 -6.29
CA THR A 152 -3.81 9.40 -4.81
C THR A 152 -3.57 10.76 -4.15
N GLN A 153 -3.40 11.83 -4.95
CA GLN A 153 -3.23 13.19 -4.45
C GLN A 153 -4.27 14.11 -5.08
N ASN A 154 -4.80 15.02 -4.27
CA ASN A 154 -5.78 16.03 -4.66
C ASN A 154 -5.14 17.42 -4.67
N SER A 155 -5.62 18.29 -5.58
CA SER A 155 -5.24 19.70 -5.58
C SER A 155 -6.20 20.46 -4.67
N ILE A 156 -5.73 20.88 -3.50
CA ILE A 156 -6.53 21.56 -2.48
C ILE A 156 -5.91 22.92 -2.20
N ARG A 157 -6.76 23.96 -2.11
CA ARG A 157 -6.33 25.27 -1.62
C ARG A 157 -6.28 25.21 -0.10
N LEU A 158 -5.06 25.09 0.43
CA LEU A 158 -4.80 25.03 1.86
C LEU A 158 -4.79 26.44 2.47
N PRO A 159 -5.12 26.58 3.76
CA PRO A 159 -4.96 27.84 4.47
C PRO A 159 -3.53 28.36 4.35
N GLU A 160 -3.38 29.67 4.12
CA GLU A 160 -2.12 30.43 4.06
C GLU A 160 -1.13 30.08 2.93
N ILE A 161 -1.00 28.80 2.57
CA ILE A 161 0.04 28.32 1.64
C ILE A 161 -0.50 28.05 0.22
N GLY A 162 -1.80 28.30 0.00
CA GLY A 162 -2.44 28.28 -1.31
C GLY A 162 -2.67 26.88 -1.89
N LEU A 163 -2.74 26.79 -3.22
CA LEU A 163 -3.03 25.54 -3.92
C LEU A 163 -1.84 24.58 -3.82
N LYS A 164 -2.05 23.39 -3.25
CA LYS A 164 -1.04 22.34 -3.12
C LYS A 164 -1.62 20.96 -3.45
N ARG A 165 -0.74 20.07 -3.90
CA ARG A 165 -1.02 18.64 -4.03
C ARG A 165 -0.87 17.99 -2.66
N VAL A 166 -1.92 17.34 -2.18
CA VAL A 166 -1.97 16.71 -0.85
C VAL A 166 -2.59 15.31 -0.90
N TYR A 167 -2.23 14.49 0.07
CA TYR A 167 -2.93 13.25 0.38
C TYR A 167 -4.04 13.57 1.37
N GLN A 168 -5.29 13.34 0.99
CA GLN A 168 -6.46 13.68 1.81
C GLN A 168 -6.97 12.43 2.54
N PHE A 169 -6.81 12.40 3.86
CA PHE A 169 -7.30 11.32 4.71
C PHE A 169 -8.57 11.72 5.45
N ASN A 170 -9.47 10.76 5.67
CA ASN A 170 -10.64 10.92 6.53
C ASN A 170 -10.38 10.33 7.94
N THR A 171 -11.36 10.45 8.84
CA THR A 171 -11.28 9.97 10.23
C THR A 171 -10.93 8.48 10.35
N GLN A 172 -11.29 7.62 9.38
CA GLN A 172 -11.11 6.17 9.48
C GLN A 172 -9.64 5.75 9.59
N VAL A 173 -8.70 6.60 9.15
CA VAL A 173 -7.26 6.36 9.30
C VAL A 173 -6.85 6.22 10.77
N LEU A 174 -7.51 6.95 11.68
CA LEU A 174 -7.23 6.94 13.12
C LEU A 174 -7.78 5.70 13.83
N GLY A 175 -8.64 4.95 13.16
CA GLY A 175 -9.50 3.94 13.78
C GLY A 175 -10.78 4.58 14.31
N SER A 176 -11.91 4.11 13.81
CA SER A 176 -13.23 4.27 14.42
C SER A 176 -13.94 2.92 14.30
N ALA A 177 -14.76 2.56 15.29
CA ALA A 177 -15.45 1.27 15.40
C ALA A 177 -16.06 0.85 14.07
N GLU A 178 -15.97 -0.45 13.78
CA GLU A 178 -16.57 -1.06 12.59
C GLU A 178 -18.00 -0.51 12.40
N PRO A 179 -18.36 -0.03 11.20
CA PRO A 179 -19.77 0.10 10.88
C PRO A 179 -20.36 -1.32 10.83
N GLU A 180 -21.35 -1.58 11.68
CA GLU A 180 -22.22 -2.77 11.59
C GLU A 180 -22.81 -2.93 10.17
#